data_AF-A0A4V0WZW1-F1
#
_entry.id   AF-A0A4V0WZW1-F1
#
_cell.length_a   1.000
_cell.length_b   1.000
_cell.length_c   1.000
_cell.angle_alpha   90.00
_cell.angle_beta   90.00
_cell.angle_gamma   90.00
#
_symmetry.space_group_name_H-M   'P 1'
#
loop_
_entity.id
_entity.type
_entity.pdbx_description
1 polymer ?
#
loop_
_entity_poly.entity_id
_entity_poly.type
_entity_poly.pdbx_seq_one_letter_code
_entity_poly.pdbx_strand_id
1 'polypeptide(L)'
;MPIHPTLAAGWYTDPLVYQNERQSIFENSWVHVGYRCDLTTSGGVLCEALAEHEIVISQDVNLCLTAYEILEDHSRKEILAESFRDLIFVSLNTTLCSLTQWLADFPTALSELNLESFVFHSRVVRRVACNWKTYTDNFLEGYHVPTVHPGMARDADASNYSVILGDDPRWNVHVMPAREDSVFGMFGWLFPTFAFNVVPGGWAVERWLPRGADHIDLFFEYFFEPNAGDIDRIVEMNEVVAQEDVRICEAVQRNLDSGVYSAGLLSPKWEEPLVVFHEMIRDLAKVNEYAPTGT
;
A
#
# COMPACT_ATOMS: atom_id res chain seq x y z
N MET A 1 -22.24 -19.42 6.39
CA MET A 1 -21.00 -18.66 6.63
C MET A 1 -21.35 -17.43 7.44
N PRO A 2 -20.47 -16.97 8.34
CA PRO A 2 -20.64 -15.68 8.99
C PRO A 2 -20.72 -14.55 7.95
N ILE A 3 -21.50 -13.52 8.25
CA ILE A 3 -21.67 -12.33 7.41
C ILE A 3 -20.75 -11.27 7.97
N HIS A 4 -19.83 -10.75 7.16
CA HIS A 4 -18.88 -9.71 7.58
C HIS A 4 -19.27 -8.38 6.92
N PRO A 5 -19.59 -7.34 7.71
CA PRO A 5 -19.86 -6.02 7.16
C PRO A 5 -18.56 -5.30 6.81
N THR A 6 -18.62 -4.39 5.84
CA THR A 6 -17.54 -3.41 5.62
C THR A 6 -17.36 -2.52 6.87
N LEU A 7 -16.30 -1.73 6.93
CA LEU A 7 -16.32 -0.55 7.79
C LEU A 7 -17.49 0.35 7.39
N ALA A 8 -18.06 1.07 8.35
CA ALA A 8 -19.12 2.02 8.07
C ALA A 8 -18.56 3.28 7.36
N ALA A 9 -19.41 4.02 6.65
CA ALA A 9 -18.99 5.21 5.89
C ALA A 9 -18.16 6.20 6.73
N GLY A 10 -18.54 6.42 7.99
CA GLY A 10 -17.84 7.33 8.90
C GLY A 10 -16.34 7.02 9.09
N TRP A 11 -15.90 5.78 8.90
CA TRP A 11 -14.48 5.42 8.98
C TRP A 11 -13.65 6.01 7.85
N TYR A 12 -14.28 6.27 6.71
CA TYR A 12 -13.62 6.80 5.51
C TYR A 12 -13.78 8.31 5.39
N THR A 13 -14.83 8.88 6.00
CA THR A 13 -15.23 10.28 5.77
C THR A 13 -15.01 11.20 6.97
N ASP A 14 -14.93 10.66 8.21
CA ASP A 14 -14.75 11.49 9.41
C ASP A 14 -13.27 11.92 9.54
N PRO A 15 -12.95 13.22 9.49
CA PRO A 15 -11.57 13.69 9.65
C PRO A 15 -10.96 13.33 11.01
N LEU A 16 -11.78 13.17 12.06
CA LEU A 16 -11.29 12.75 13.38
C LEU A 16 -10.81 11.29 13.35
N VAL A 17 -11.45 10.42 12.57
CA VAL A 17 -10.96 9.04 12.40
C VAL A 17 -9.58 9.07 11.77
N TYR A 18 -9.39 9.82 10.69
CA TYR A 18 -8.07 9.95 10.06
C TYR A 18 -7.02 10.56 11.00
N GLN A 19 -7.36 11.59 11.79
CA GLN A 19 -6.43 12.16 12.78
C GLN A 19 -5.97 11.11 13.81
N ASN A 20 -6.86 10.22 14.24
CA ASN A 20 -6.49 9.14 15.14
C ASN A 20 -5.70 8.03 14.42
N GLU A 21 -5.98 7.74 13.15
CA GLU A 21 -5.21 6.79 12.34
C GLU A 21 -3.78 7.29 12.08
N ARG A 22 -3.57 8.61 11.91
CA ARG A 22 -2.22 9.20 11.86
C ARG A 22 -1.36 8.76 13.04
N GLN A 23 -1.90 8.88 14.25
CA GLN A 23 -1.20 8.51 15.48
C GLN A 23 -1.16 6.99 15.67
N SER A 24 -2.29 6.31 15.63
CA SER A 24 -2.39 4.90 15.99
C SER A 24 -1.80 3.94 14.95
N ILE A 25 -1.74 4.35 13.69
CA ILE A 25 -1.25 3.52 12.57
C ILE A 25 0.07 4.06 12.05
N PHE A 26 0.07 5.27 11.47
CA PHE A 26 1.21 5.75 10.69
C PHE A 26 2.41 6.16 11.57
N GLU A 27 2.17 6.71 12.76
CA GLU A 27 3.25 6.96 13.72
C GLU A 27 3.78 5.67 14.38
N ASN A 28 2.97 4.61 14.41
CA ASN A 28 3.26 3.36 15.12
C ASN A 28 3.50 2.15 14.19
N SER A 29 3.86 2.41 12.94
CA SER A 29 4.21 1.37 11.95
C SER A 29 5.52 1.70 11.24
N TRP A 30 6.18 0.67 10.73
CA TRP A 30 7.18 0.86 9.68
C TRP A 30 6.46 1.09 8.34
N VAL A 31 6.73 2.23 7.70
CA VAL A 31 6.10 2.63 6.43
C VAL A 31 7.17 2.84 5.36
N HIS A 32 6.95 2.24 4.18
CA HIS A 32 7.81 2.42 3.02
C HIS A 32 7.65 3.85 2.47
N VAL A 33 8.75 4.59 2.34
CA VAL A 33 8.74 6.02 1.95
C VAL A 33 9.62 6.36 0.74
N GLY A 34 10.34 5.38 0.17
CA GLY A 34 11.18 5.60 -0.99
C GLY A 34 12.30 4.57 -1.06
N TYR A 35 13.34 4.87 -1.85
CA TYR A 35 14.37 3.90 -2.20
C TYR A 35 15.76 4.46 -1.96
N ARG A 36 16.75 3.58 -1.80
CA ARG A 36 18.15 4.00 -1.74
C ARG A 36 18.61 4.77 -2.99
N CYS A 37 18.03 4.49 -4.17
CA CYS A 37 18.31 5.26 -5.38
C CYS A 37 17.73 6.70 -5.36
N ASP A 38 16.73 6.99 -4.53
CA ASP A 38 16.27 8.38 -4.35
C ASP A 38 17.34 9.22 -3.65
N LEU A 39 18.13 8.61 -2.77
CA LEU A 39 19.23 9.28 -2.07
C LEU A 39 20.41 9.58 -3.01
N THR A 40 20.69 8.70 -3.98
CA THR A 40 21.77 8.95 -4.95
C THR A 40 21.39 10.04 -5.95
N THR A 41 20.12 10.10 -6.36
CA THR A 41 19.60 11.11 -7.29
C THR A 41 19.38 12.48 -6.64
N SER A 42 19.10 12.53 -5.34
CA SER A 42 18.76 13.76 -4.59
C SER A 42 19.93 14.37 -3.80
N GLY A 43 21.18 14.06 -4.18
CA GLY A 43 22.36 14.63 -3.52
C GLY A 43 22.57 14.15 -2.08
N GLY A 44 22.07 12.94 -1.75
CA GLY A 44 22.25 12.28 -0.45
C GLY A 44 21.08 12.45 0.53
N VAL A 45 20.01 13.15 0.15
CA VAL A 45 18.87 13.46 1.04
C VAL A 45 17.54 13.20 0.33
N LEU A 46 16.65 12.43 0.97
CA LEU A 46 15.27 12.19 0.56
C LEU A 46 14.35 12.98 1.48
N CYS A 47 13.52 13.86 0.92
CA CYS A 47 12.45 14.54 1.64
C CYS A 47 11.12 13.95 1.22
N GLU A 48 10.25 13.64 2.18
CA GLU A 48 8.93 13.08 1.94
C GLU A 48 7.97 13.54 3.05
N ALA A 49 6.67 13.32 2.87
CA ALA A 49 5.70 13.44 3.96
C ALA A 49 5.09 12.06 4.27
N LEU A 50 5.08 11.65 5.53
CA LEU A 50 4.39 10.43 5.98
C LEU A 50 3.13 10.83 6.73
N ALA A 51 1.95 10.65 6.13
CA ALA A 51 0.68 11.09 6.71
C ALA A 51 0.76 12.54 7.23
N GLU A 52 1.31 13.43 6.38
CA GLU A 52 1.55 14.86 6.63
C GLU A 52 2.66 15.19 7.64
N HIS A 53 3.38 14.21 8.19
CA HIS A 53 4.62 14.46 8.93
C HIS A 53 5.75 14.67 7.93
N GLU A 54 6.34 15.87 7.90
CA GLU A 54 7.51 16.15 7.06
C GLU A 54 8.72 15.36 7.57
N ILE A 55 9.30 14.53 6.71
CA ILE A 55 10.45 13.69 7.06
C ILE A 55 11.60 13.90 6.10
N VAL A 56 12.81 13.79 6.64
CA VAL A 56 14.06 13.89 5.89
C VAL A 56 14.92 12.69 6.23
N ILE A 57 15.31 11.93 5.21
CA ILE A 57 16.18 10.77 5.30
C ILE A 57 17.49 11.09 4.59
N SER A 58 18.61 10.69 5.17
CA SER A 58 19.92 10.79 4.53
C SER A 58 20.74 9.53 4.77
N GLN A 59 21.78 9.34 3.98
CA GLN A 59 22.67 8.19 4.08
C GLN A 59 24.12 8.64 4.17
N ASP A 60 24.87 8.01 5.08
CA ASP A 60 26.30 8.27 5.23
C ASP A 60 27.14 7.43 4.24
N VAL A 61 28.45 7.64 4.28
CA VAL A 61 29.42 6.91 3.43
C VAL A 61 29.49 5.40 3.71
N ASN A 62 28.94 4.94 4.84
CA ASN A 62 28.87 3.52 5.23
C ASN A 62 27.51 2.90 4.91
N LEU A 63 26.66 3.60 4.16
CA LEU A 63 25.30 3.19 3.81
C LEU A 63 24.33 3.12 5.00
N CYS A 64 24.67 3.73 6.14
CA CYS A 64 23.79 3.85 7.29
C CYS A 64 22.77 4.97 7.05
N LEU A 65 21.49 4.67 7.31
CA LEU A 65 20.41 5.65 7.19
C LEU A 65 20.29 6.46 8.49
N THR A 66 20.00 7.75 8.33
CA THR A 66 19.56 8.64 9.42
C THR A 66 18.30 9.36 8.96
N ALA A 67 17.34 9.53 9.86
CA ALA A 67 16.07 10.18 9.52
C ALA A 67 15.57 11.08 10.64
N TYR A 68 14.89 12.15 10.24
CA TYR A 68 14.31 13.13 11.13
C TYR A 68 12.89 13.50 10.68
N GLU A 69 11.98 13.63 11.64
CA GLU A 69 10.74 14.38 11.49
C GLU A 69 11.07 15.87 11.67
N ILE A 70 10.56 16.71 10.76
CA ILE A 70 10.64 18.17 10.83
C ILE A 70 9.36 18.68 11.47
N LEU A 71 9.48 19.28 12.65
CA LEU A 71 8.34 19.82 13.40
C LEU A 71 7.96 21.21 12.91
N GLU A 72 6.78 21.70 13.31
CA GLU A 72 6.26 23.02 12.89
C GLU A 72 7.19 24.19 13.24
N ASP A 73 8.00 24.07 14.29
CA ASP A 73 9.01 25.06 14.70
C ASP A 73 10.35 24.89 13.97
N HIS A 74 10.40 24.03 12.95
CA HIS A 74 11.57 23.60 12.19
C HIS A 74 12.64 22.85 12.99
N SER A 75 12.35 22.46 14.24
CA SER A 75 13.23 21.54 14.97
C SER A 75 13.16 20.13 14.38
N ARG A 76 14.20 19.34 14.66
CA ARG A 76 14.34 17.98 14.14
C ARG A 76 14.18 16.99 15.28
N LYS A 77 13.26 16.05 15.11
CA LYS A 77 13.08 14.90 16.01
C LYS A 77 13.59 13.66 15.30
N GLU A 78 14.49 12.93 15.93
CA GLU A 78 15.03 11.68 15.38
C GLU A 78 13.94 10.61 15.28
N ILE A 79 13.94 9.88 14.17
CA ILE A 79 13.00 8.79 13.86
C ILE A 79 13.78 7.58 13.33
N LEU A 80 13.14 6.41 13.29
CA LEU A 80 13.80 5.21 12.78
C LEU A 80 13.82 5.21 11.25
N ALA A 81 14.91 4.74 10.67
CA ALA A 81 15.03 4.44 9.25
C ALA A 81 15.88 3.19 9.04
N GLU A 82 15.32 2.22 8.33
CA GLU A 82 15.98 0.98 7.94
C GLU A 82 15.63 0.67 6.49
N SER A 83 16.36 -0.26 5.88
CA SER A 83 16.08 -0.68 4.51
C SER A 83 15.92 -2.18 4.38
N PHE A 84 15.01 -2.57 3.51
CA PHE A 84 14.81 -3.96 3.08
C PHE A 84 14.78 -3.99 1.55
N ARG A 85 15.73 -4.71 0.92
CA ARG A 85 15.81 -4.82 -0.56
C ARG A 85 15.78 -3.45 -1.26
N ASP A 86 16.63 -2.53 -0.81
CA ASP A 86 16.73 -1.13 -1.25
C ASP A 86 15.50 -0.23 -1.03
N LEU A 87 14.39 -0.78 -0.55
CA LEU A 87 13.25 -0.03 -0.03
C LEU A 87 13.65 0.61 1.31
N ILE A 88 13.39 1.89 1.48
CA ILE A 88 13.58 2.64 2.72
C ILE A 88 12.25 2.65 3.47
N PHE A 89 12.26 2.11 4.68
CA PHE A 89 11.15 2.20 5.62
C PHE A 89 11.53 3.14 6.76
N VAL A 90 10.53 3.86 7.27
CA VAL A 90 10.67 4.73 8.44
C VAL A 90 9.59 4.44 9.48
N SER A 91 9.87 4.77 10.73
CA SER A 91 8.87 4.80 11.81
C SER A 91 9.08 6.04 12.67
N LEU A 92 8.00 6.79 12.92
CA LEU A 92 8.00 7.96 13.81
C LEU A 92 8.10 7.56 15.29
N ASN A 93 7.74 6.31 15.62
CA ASN A 93 7.93 5.72 16.94
C ASN A 93 9.32 5.07 17.04
N THR A 94 10.19 5.70 17.84
CA THR A 94 11.58 5.27 18.08
C THR A 94 11.73 4.10 19.06
N THR A 95 10.62 3.58 19.58
CA THR A 95 10.61 2.44 20.51
C THR A 95 10.17 1.13 19.85
N LEU A 96 9.83 1.14 18.55
CA LEU A 96 9.50 -0.07 17.81
C LEU A 96 10.69 -1.03 17.71
N CYS A 97 10.37 -2.30 17.47
CA CYS A 97 11.35 -3.30 17.08
C CYS A 97 12.00 -2.92 15.73
N SER A 98 13.13 -3.57 15.41
CA SER A 98 13.80 -3.33 14.13
C SER A 98 12.91 -3.71 12.94
N LEU A 99 13.21 -3.17 11.75
CA LEU A 99 12.44 -3.47 10.54
C LEU A 99 12.39 -4.97 10.25
N THR A 100 13.53 -5.67 10.40
CA THR A 100 13.58 -7.14 10.20
C THR A 100 12.64 -7.88 11.16
N GLN A 101 12.54 -7.44 12.42
CA GLN A 101 11.60 -8.03 13.38
C GLN A 101 10.16 -7.67 13.05
N TRP A 102 9.92 -6.43 12.59
CA TRP A 102 8.60 -5.96 12.19
C TRP A 102 8.06 -6.71 10.97
N LEU A 103 8.89 -6.92 9.94
CA LEU A 103 8.51 -7.64 8.72
C LEU A 103 8.25 -9.13 8.97
N ALA A 104 8.79 -9.69 10.06
CA ALA A 104 8.56 -11.07 10.47
C ALA A 104 8.79 -12.08 9.33
N ASP A 105 7.75 -12.79 8.90
CA ASP A 105 7.77 -13.82 7.87
C ASP A 105 7.49 -13.30 6.45
N PHE A 106 7.08 -12.03 6.29
CA PHE A 106 6.85 -11.41 4.99
C PHE A 106 8.03 -11.55 4.02
N PRO A 107 9.31 -11.34 4.43
CA PRO A 107 10.45 -11.55 3.54
C PRO A 107 10.58 -13.00 3.03
N THR A 108 10.18 -13.98 3.84
CA THR A 108 10.18 -15.39 3.42
C THR A 108 9.09 -15.65 2.38
N ALA A 109 7.92 -15.03 2.52
CA ALA A 109 6.86 -15.10 1.51
C ALA A 109 7.31 -14.56 0.15
N LEU A 110 8.25 -13.62 0.13
CA LEU A 110 8.83 -13.03 -1.10
C LEU A 110 10.16 -13.66 -1.53
N SER A 111 10.58 -14.77 -0.93
CA SER A 111 11.94 -15.33 -1.14
C SER A 111 12.19 -15.85 -2.54
N GLU A 112 11.14 -16.24 -3.28
CA GLU A 112 11.25 -16.65 -4.69
C GLU A 112 11.40 -15.46 -5.64
N LEU A 113 11.12 -14.23 -5.16
CA LEU A 113 11.30 -13.01 -5.93
C LEU A 113 12.72 -12.47 -5.79
N ASN A 114 13.40 -12.31 -6.93
CA ASN A 114 14.77 -11.79 -7.03
C ASN A 114 14.82 -10.26 -7.12
N LEU A 115 14.15 -9.60 -6.19
CA LEU A 115 13.90 -8.15 -6.22
C LEU A 115 15.18 -7.32 -6.18
N GLU A 116 16.23 -7.84 -5.52
CA GLU A 116 17.54 -7.19 -5.37
C GLU A 116 18.30 -7.05 -6.70
N SER A 117 17.89 -7.80 -7.73
CA SER A 117 18.50 -7.72 -9.06
C SER A 117 17.85 -6.68 -9.97
N PHE A 118 16.72 -6.11 -9.55
CA PHE A 118 15.94 -5.22 -10.40
C PHE A 118 16.46 -3.78 -10.32
N VAL A 119 16.40 -3.11 -11.46
CA VAL A 119 16.83 -1.72 -11.64
C VAL A 119 15.61 -0.85 -11.81
N PHE A 120 15.59 0.30 -11.13
CA PHE A 120 14.55 1.30 -11.29
C PHE A 120 14.43 1.74 -12.74
N HIS A 121 13.20 1.74 -13.26
CA HIS A 121 12.88 2.20 -14.61
C HIS A 121 12.15 3.53 -14.59
N SER A 122 10.98 3.57 -13.95
CA SER A 122 10.09 4.74 -13.99
C SER A 122 9.22 4.84 -12.75
N ARG A 123 8.81 6.07 -12.44
CA ARG A 123 7.86 6.40 -11.38
C ARG A 123 6.74 7.23 -11.98
N VAL A 124 5.49 6.87 -11.70
CA VAL A 124 4.31 7.69 -11.98
C VAL A 124 3.64 8.04 -10.67
N VAL A 125 3.29 9.32 -10.50
CA VAL A 125 2.66 9.83 -9.28
C VAL A 125 1.28 10.36 -9.62
N ARG A 126 0.28 9.95 -8.86
CA ARG A 126 -1.11 10.39 -8.99
C ARG A 126 -1.61 10.92 -7.66
N ARG A 127 -2.34 12.03 -7.71
CA ARG A 127 -3.19 12.46 -6.61
C ARG A 127 -4.52 11.77 -6.76
N VAL A 128 -4.95 10.99 -5.77
CA VAL A 128 -6.21 10.24 -5.82
C VAL A 128 -7.14 10.79 -4.76
N ALA A 129 -8.35 11.18 -5.16
CA ALA A 129 -9.34 11.73 -4.25
C ALA A 129 -10.13 10.63 -3.51
N CYS A 130 -9.43 9.84 -2.71
CA CYS A 130 -10.04 8.89 -1.77
C CYS A 130 -9.26 8.78 -0.45
N ASN A 131 -9.95 8.30 0.60
CA ASN A 131 -9.32 7.86 1.82
C ASN A 131 -8.34 6.71 1.52
N TRP A 132 -7.26 6.61 2.29
CA TRP A 132 -6.27 5.54 2.11
C TRP A 132 -6.90 4.14 2.22
N LYS A 133 -7.86 3.96 3.15
CA LYS A 133 -8.57 2.69 3.32
C LYS A 133 -9.46 2.35 2.13
N THR A 134 -10.00 3.34 1.42
CA THR A 134 -10.80 3.10 0.21
C THR A 134 -9.95 2.51 -0.90
N TYR A 135 -8.71 2.99 -1.05
CA TYR A 135 -7.76 2.40 -2.00
C TYR A 135 -7.27 1.02 -1.53
N THR A 136 -7.02 0.84 -0.23
CA THR A 136 -6.73 -0.49 0.35
C THR A 136 -7.86 -1.48 0.08
N ASP A 137 -9.12 -1.06 0.24
CA ASP A 137 -10.29 -1.89 0.00
C ASP A 137 -10.34 -2.37 -1.45
N ASN A 138 -10.02 -1.49 -2.41
CA ASN A 138 -9.94 -1.83 -3.82
C ASN A 138 -8.82 -2.84 -4.11
N PHE A 139 -7.64 -2.65 -3.51
CA PHE A 139 -6.48 -3.50 -3.80
C PHE A 139 -6.60 -4.93 -3.23
N LEU A 140 -7.22 -5.09 -2.07
CA LEU A 140 -7.23 -6.35 -1.31
C LEU A 140 -8.29 -7.37 -1.76
N GLU A 141 -8.84 -7.22 -2.97
CA GLU A 141 -9.85 -8.14 -3.51
C GLU A 141 -9.79 -8.29 -5.03
N GLY A 142 -10.28 -9.43 -5.53
CA GLY A 142 -10.36 -9.75 -6.97
C GLY A 142 -11.78 -9.74 -7.54
N TYR A 143 -12.77 -9.34 -6.74
CA TYR A 143 -14.19 -9.30 -7.09
C TYR A 143 -14.50 -8.27 -8.17
N HIS A 144 -13.89 -7.08 -8.12
CA HIS A 144 -14.15 -6.03 -9.11
C HIS A 144 -13.52 -6.33 -10.48
N VAL A 145 -12.47 -7.15 -10.52
CA VAL A 145 -11.61 -7.36 -11.70
C VAL A 145 -12.39 -7.69 -12.97
N PRO A 146 -13.33 -8.67 -13.00
CA PRO A 146 -14.07 -9.01 -14.21
C PRO A 146 -14.97 -7.89 -14.75
N THR A 147 -15.32 -6.91 -13.91
CA THR A 147 -16.28 -5.84 -14.24
C THR A 147 -15.58 -4.52 -14.55
N VAL A 148 -14.50 -4.21 -13.82
CA VAL A 148 -13.81 -2.91 -13.88
C VAL A 148 -12.64 -2.92 -14.86
N HIS A 149 -11.95 -4.05 -15.04
CA HIS A 149 -10.74 -4.16 -15.85
C HIS A 149 -10.93 -5.06 -17.07
N PRO A 150 -11.50 -4.57 -18.19
CA PRO A 150 -11.69 -5.38 -19.40
C PRO A 150 -10.39 -5.99 -19.94
N GLY A 151 -9.26 -5.28 -19.76
CA GLY A 151 -7.93 -5.76 -20.14
C GLY A 151 -7.52 -6.96 -19.29
N MET A 152 -7.45 -6.76 -17.97
CA MET A 152 -7.06 -7.78 -17.01
C MET A 152 -8.02 -8.98 -16.99
N ALA A 153 -9.33 -8.76 -17.13
CA ALA A 153 -10.34 -9.83 -17.14
C ALA A 153 -10.21 -10.80 -18.32
N ARG A 154 -9.63 -10.34 -19.43
CA ARG A 154 -9.26 -11.19 -20.58
C ARG A 154 -8.03 -12.02 -20.26
N ASP A 155 -7.04 -11.41 -19.62
CA ASP A 155 -5.68 -11.94 -19.48
C ASP A 155 -5.47 -12.73 -18.17
N ALA A 156 -6.42 -12.63 -17.22
CA ALA A 156 -6.37 -13.27 -15.91
C ALA A 156 -7.58 -14.17 -15.66
N ASP A 157 -7.37 -15.28 -14.95
CA ASP A 157 -8.42 -16.18 -14.53
C ASP A 157 -8.91 -15.85 -13.12
N ALA A 158 -9.72 -14.79 -13.02
CA ALA A 158 -10.36 -14.40 -11.77
C ALA A 158 -11.16 -15.54 -11.13
N SER A 159 -11.63 -16.57 -11.86
CA SER A 159 -12.39 -17.69 -11.28
C SER A 159 -11.57 -18.55 -10.31
N ASN A 160 -10.25 -18.59 -10.52
CA ASN A 160 -9.28 -19.34 -9.72
C ASN A 160 -8.38 -18.42 -8.89
N TYR A 161 -8.83 -17.19 -8.64
CA TYR A 161 -8.17 -16.31 -7.68
C TYR A 161 -8.15 -16.94 -6.29
N SER A 162 -7.00 -16.81 -5.65
CA SER A 162 -6.71 -17.33 -4.32
C SER A 162 -5.85 -16.34 -3.56
N VAL A 163 -5.85 -16.46 -2.23
CA VAL A 163 -5.05 -15.60 -1.35
C VAL A 163 -4.24 -16.48 -0.41
N ILE A 164 -2.97 -16.13 -0.27
CA ILE A 164 -2.05 -16.66 0.72
C ILE A 164 -2.06 -15.69 1.89
N LEU A 165 -2.58 -16.15 3.03
CA LEU A 165 -2.57 -15.44 4.30
C LEU A 165 -1.48 -16.04 5.18
N GLY A 166 -0.66 -15.18 5.79
CA GLY A 166 0.30 -15.57 6.82
C GLY A 166 -0.34 -15.73 8.20
N ASP A 167 0.46 -16.18 9.17
CA ASP A 167 0.08 -16.11 10.59
C ASP A 167 0.02 -14.65 11.08
N ASP A 168 0.79 -13.77 10.43
CA ASP A 168 0.75 -12.33 10.62
C ASP A 168 -0.33 -11.70 9.73
N PRO A 169 -1.40 -11.09 10.29
CA PRO A 169 -2.49 -10.52 9.51
C PRO A 169 -2.09 -9.27 8.71
N ARG A 170 -0.90 -8.73 8.96
CA ARG A 170 -0.42 -7.50 8.32
C ARG A 170 -0.03 -7.68 6.86
N TRP A 171 0.10 -8.91 6.36
CA TRP A 171 0.42 -9.13 4.96
C TRP A 171 -0.41 -10.24 4.33
N ASN A 172 -0.59 -10.13 3.02
CA ASN A 172 -1.22 -11.14 2.21
C ASN A 172 -0.62 -11.12 0.79
N VAL A 173 -0.73 -12.25 0.10
CA VAL A 173 -0.32 -12.38 -1.29
C VAL A 173 -1.47 -12.97 -2.08
N HIS A 174 -1.88 -12.26 -3.10
CA HIS A 174 -2.96 -12.61 -3.99
C HIS A 174 -2.38 -13.30 -5.22
N VAL A 175 -2.95 -14.44 -5.57
CA VAL A 175 -2.57 -15.20 -6.75
C VAL A 175 -3.77 -15.29 -7.66
N MET A 176 -3.64 -14.70 -8.85
CA MET A 176 -4.64 -14.76 -9.89
C MET A 176 -3.99 -15.35 -11.14
N PRO A 177 -4.26 -16.63 -11.46
CA PRO A 177 -3.58 -17.31 -12.56
C PRO A 177 -3.75 -16.58 -13.88
N ALA A 178 -2.67 -16.49 -14.66
CA ALA A 178 -2.73 -16.02 -16.05
C ALA A 178 -3.61 -16.93 -16.92
N ARG A 179 -4.25 -16.34 -17.93
CA ARG A 179 -4.79 -17.06 -19.08
C ARG A 179 -3.79 -17.02 -20.22
N GLU A 180 -3.64 -18.15 -20.92
CA GLU A 180 -2.78 -18.25 -22.11
C GLU A 180 -1.33 -17.81 -21.80
N ASP A 181 -0.70 -17.05 -22.70
CA ASP A 181 0.67 -16.50 -22.53
C ASP A 181 0.69 -15.20 -21.72
N SER A 182 -0.39 -14.90 -20.97
CA SER A 182 -0.41 -13.77 -20.04
C SER A 182 0.57 -13.98 -18.91
N VAL A 183 0.97 -12.87 -18.34
CA VAL A 183 2.03 -12.73 -17.35
C VAL A 183 1.52 -12.25 -16.00
N PHE A 184 0.21 -12.07 -15.92
CA PHE A 184 -0.50 -11.72 -14.70
C PHE A 184 -0.46 -12.91 -13.73
N GLY A 185 -0.18 -12.70 -12.45
CA GLY A 185 0.00 -13.86 -11.57
C GLY A 185 -0.05 -13.58 -10.10
N MET A 186 0.62 -12.54 -9.62
CA MET A 186 0.80 -12.33 -8.19
C MET A 186 0.91 -10.85 -7.83
N PHE A 187 0.18 -10.46 -6.80
CA PHE A 187 0.32 -9.15 -6.16
C PHE A 187 0.23 -9.33 -4.65
N GLY A 188 0.76 -8.40 -3.88
CA GLY A 188 0.78 -8.53 -2.43
C GLY A 188 0.75 -7.19 -1.74
N TRP A 189 0.37 -7.24 -0.47
CA TRP A 189 0.22 -6.06 0.35
C TRP A 189 0.80 -6.32 1.74
N LEU A 190 1.39 -5.27 2.31
CA LEU A 190 1.87 -5.19 3.68
C LEU A 190 1.33 -3.90 4.30
N PHE A 191 0.66 -4.06 5.44
CA PHE A 191 0.11 -2.98 6.23
C PHE A 191 1.19 -1.96 6.64
N PRO A 192 0.90 -0.64 6.56
CA PRO A 192 -0.39 -0.07 6.20
C PRO A 192 -0.60 0.18 4.69
N THR A 193 0.46 0.54 3.96
CA THR A 193 0.33 1.11 2.60
C THR A 193 1.46 0.72 1.64
N PHE A 194 2.04 -0.48 1.83
CA PHE A 194 2.97 -1.06 0.88
C PHE A 194 2.25 -2.13 0.04
N ALA A 195 2.24 -1.97 -1.27
CA ALA A 195 1.72 -2.94 -2.20
C ALA A 195 2.70 -3.19 -3.35
N PHE A 196 2.58 -4.34 -3.99
CA PHE A 196 3.37 -4.65 -5.19
C PHE A 196 2.62 -5.61 -6.12
N ASN A 197 2.92 -5.49 -7.40
CA ASN A 197 2.46 -6.37 -8.46
C ASN A 197 3.68 -6.99 -9.14
N VAL A 198 3.72 -8.31 -9.28
CA VAL A 198 4.77 -9.00 -10.03
C VAL A 198 4.43 -8.96 -11.52
N VAL A 199 5.40 -8.54 -12.33
CA VAL A 199 5.29 -8.44 -13.79
C VAL A 199 6.44 -9.20 -14.45
N PRO A 200 6.42 -9.49 -15.76
CA PRO A 200 7.54 -10.15 -16.42
C PRO A 200 8.86 -9.43 -16.21
N GLY A 201 9.84 -10.17 -15.73
CA GLY A 201 11.19 -9.66 -15.52
C GLY A 201 11.23 -8.46 -14.58
N GLY A 202 10.24 -8.29 -13.70
CA GLY A 202 10.17 -7.11 -12.83
C GLY A 202 9.03 -7.13 -11.82
N TRP A 203 8.83 -5.98 -11.19
CA TRP A 203 7.68 -5.71 -10.33
C TRP A 203 7.32 -4.22 -10.39
N ALA A 204 6.05 -3.93 -10.11
CA ALA A 204 5.55 -2.59 -9.87
C ALA A 204 5.23 -2.46 -8.39
N VAL A 205 5.89 -1.54 -7.68
CA VAL A 205 5.59 -1.22 -6.28
C VAL A 205 4.60 -0.08 -6.26
N GLU A 206 3.54 -0.26 -5.47
CA GLU A 206 2.60 0.80 -5.14
C GLU A 206 2.88 1.30 -3.72
N ARG A 207 3.16 2.59 -3.62
CA ARG A 207 3.35 3.27 -2.33
C ARG A 207 2.25 4.31 -2.18
N TRP A 208 1.47 4.20 -1.11
CA TRP A 208 0.33 5.08 -0.85
C TRP A 208 0.64 5.97 0.34
N LEU A 209 0.75 7.27 0.10
CA LEU A 209 1.03 8.25 1.15
C LEU A 209 -0.22 9.11 1.41
N PRO A 210 -0.87 8.97 2.58
CA PRO A 210 -1.98 9.85 2.94
C PRO A 210 -1.55 11.32 3.02
N ARG A 211 -2.47 12.20 2.62
CA ARG A 211 -2.32 13.65 2.62
C ARG A 211 -3.62 14.31 3.11
N GLY A 212 -4.19 13.76 4.17
CA GLY A 212 -5.52 14.09 4.65
C GLY A 212 -6.47 12.89 4.65
N ALA A 213 -7.68 13.13 5.15
CA ALA A 213 -8.72 12.11 5.29
C ALA A 213 -9.33 11.67 3.96
N ASP A 214 -9.16 12.47 2.90
CA ASP A 214 -9.89 12.34 1.64
C ASP A 214 -8.99 12.08 0.43
N HIS A 215 -7.67 12.13 0.58
CA HIS A 215 -6.75 12.03 -0.55
C HIS A 215 -5.42 11.32 -0.23
N ILE A 216 -4.93 10.53 -1.19
CA ILE A 216 -3.58 9.93 -1.17
C ILE A 216 -2.71 10.43 -2.32
N ASP A 217 -1.40 10.43 -2.12
CA ASP A 217 -0.43 10.40 -3.22
C ASP A 217 -0.08 8.94 -3.50
N LEU A 218 -0.40 8.49 -4.71
CA LEU A 218 -0.22 7.13 -5.19
C LEU A 218 0.97 7.09 -6.13
N PHE A 219 2.02 6.38 -5.72
CA PHE A 219 3.22 6.16 -6.50
C PHE A 219 3.17 4.77 -7.11
N PHE A 220 3.33 4.69 -8.44
CA PHE A 220 3.59 3.45 -9.17
C PHE A 220 5.03 3.45 -9.63
N GLU A 221 5.80 2.47 -9.15
CA GLU A 221 7.25 2.48 -9.26
C GLU A 221 7.72 1.15 -9.86
N TYR A 222 8.30 1.23 -11.05
CA TYR A 222 8.60 0.06 -11.87
C TYR A 222 10.08 -0.29 -11.80
N PHE A 223 10.37 -1.57 -11.55
CA PHE A 223 11.73 -2.09 -11.54
C PHE A 223 11.80 -3.37 -12.35
N PHE A 224 12.87 -3.52 -13.13
CA PHE A 224 13.05 -4.64 -14.03
C PHE A 224 14.47 -5.20 -13.96
N GLU A 225 14.62 -6.48 -14.29
CA GLU A 225 15.92 -7.07 -14.59
C GLU A 225 16.64 -6.28 -15.69
N PRO A 226 17.98 -6.21 -15.66
CA PRO A 226 18.75 -5.44 -16.63
C PRO A 226 18.49 -5.79 -18.12
N ASN A 227 18.01 -7.00 -18.39
CA ASN A 227 17.74 -7.49 -19.75
C ASN A 227 16.26 -7.80 -20.00
N ALA A 228 15.34 -7.25 -19.19
CA ALA A 228 13.91 -7.46 -19.39
C ALA A 228 13.46 -6.91 -20.76
N GLY A 229 12.63 -7.69 -21.46
CA GLY A 229 11.99 -7.29 -22.72
C GLY A 229 10.61 -6.66 -22.48
N ASP A 230 10.05 -6.03 -23.51
CA ASP A 230 8.68 -5.50 -23.51
C ASP A 230 8.33 -4.50 -22.37
N ILE A 231 9.33 -3.88 -21.74
CA ILE A 231 9.16 -2.99 -20.58
C ILE A 231 8.07 -1.93 -20.82
N ASP A 232 8.16 -1.19 -21.92
CA ASP A 232 7.20 -0.10 -22.22
C ASP A 232 5.76 -0.61 -22.33
N ARG A 233 5.56 -1.79 -22.93
CA ARG A 233 4.23 -2.42 -23.04
C ARG A 233 3.71 -2.87 -21.69
N ILE A 234 4.58 -3.41 -20.84
CA ILE A 234 4.22 -3.84 -19.48
C ILE A 234 3.81 -2.63 -18.65
N VAL A 235 4.60 -1.56 -18.68
CA VAL A 235 4.30 -0.31 -17.97
C VAL A 235 2.99 0.28 -18.49
N GLU A 236 2.80 0.42 -19.80
CA GLU A 236 1.56 0.96 -20.38
C GLU A 236 0.32 0.17 -19.93
N MET A 237 0.39 -1.16 -19.94
CA MET A 237 -0.73 -2.01 -19.52
C MET A 237 -1.06 -1.87 -18.02
N ASN A 238 -0.04 -1.81 -17.15
CA ASN A 238 -0.25 -1.59 -15.72
C ASN A 238 -0.79 -0.19 -15.43
N GLU A 239 -0.32 0.84 -16.15
CA GLU A 239 -0.80 2.21 -15.98
C GLU A 239 -2.26 2.40 -16.42
N VAL A 240 -2.75 1.60 -17.38
CA VAL A 240 -4.17 1.55 -17.74
C VAL A 240 -5.01 1.01 -16.58
N VAL A 241 -4.59 -0.10 -15.97
CA VAL A 241 -5.27 -0.72 -14.81
C VAL A 241 -5.26 0.23 -13.62
N ALA A 242 -4.10 0.80 -13.28
CA ALA A 242 -3.97 1.79 -12.21
C ALA A 242 -4.93 2.99 -12.40
N GLN A 243 -5.12 3.44 -13.65
CA GLN A 243 -6.06 4.52 -13.94
C GLN A 243 -7.54 4.11 -13.87
N GLU A 244 -7.85 2.83 -14.10
CA GLU A 244 -9.17 2.25 -13.83
C GLU A 244 -9.45 2.21 -12.33
N ASP A 245 -8.50 1.73 -11.52
CA ASP A 245 -8.60 1.69 -10.05
C ASP A 245 -8.84 3.07 -9.45
N VAL A 246 -8.05 4.07 -9.86
CA VAL A 246 -8.21 5.46 -9.43
C VAL A 246 -9.64 5.95 -9.69
N ARG A 247 -10.20 5.68 -10.88
CA ARG A 247 -11.55 6.14 -11.23
C ARG A 247 -12.62 5.50 -10.35
N ILE A 248 -12.45 4.23 -10.00
CA ILE A 248 -13.41 3.52 -9.15
C ILE A 248 -13.28 3.95 -7.69
N CYS A 249 -12.05 4.08 -7.17
CA CYS A 249 -11.81 4.57 -5.81
C CYS A 249 -12.42 5.97 -5.59
N GLU A 250 -12.23 6.89 -6.53
CA GLU A 250 -12.83 8.23 -6.46
C GLU A 250 -14.36 8.21 -6.61
N ALA A 251 -14.91 7.26 -7.37
CA ALA A 251 -16.36 7.09 -7.45
C ALA A 251 -16.94 6.52 -6.14
N VAL A 252 -16.26 5.55 -5.53
CA VAL A 252 -16.62 4.98 -4.23
C VAL A 252 -16.54 6.05 -3.14
N GLN A 253 -15.46 6.82 -3.08
CA GLN A 253 -15.32 7.90 -2.09
C GLN A 253 -16.46 8.93 -2.21
N ARG A 254 -16.77 9.40 -3.42
CA ARG A 254 -17.91 10.33 -3.63
C ARG A 254 -19.24 9.77 -3.16
N ASN A 255 -19.44 8.45 -3.26
CA ASN A 255 -20.65 7.79 -2.75
C ASN A 255 -20.63 7.69 -1.22
N LEU A 256 -19.48 7.42 -0.60
CA LEU A 256 -19.32 7.44 0.85
C LEU A 256 -19.62 8.84 1.41
N ASP A 257 -19.08 9.89 0.77
CA ASP A 257 -19.27 11.29 1.14
C ASP A 257 -20.71 11.79 0.99
N SER A 258 -21.54 11.09 0.20
CA SER A 258 -22.94 11.47 -0.03
C SER A 258 -23.83 11.38 1.22
N GLY A 259 -23.39 10.65 2.25
CA GLY A 259 -24.12 10.44 3.49
C GLY A 259 -25.34 9.51 3.38
N VAL A 260 -25.52 8.83 2.23
CA VAL A 260 -26.64 7.89 2.01
C VAL A 260 -26.25 6.45 2.36
N TYR A 261 -25.00 6.06 2.09
CA TYR A 261 -24.49 4.73 2.38
C TYR A 261 -24.04 4.62 3.84
N SER A 262 -24.29 3.46 4.47
CA SER A 262 -23.85 3.18 5.84
C SER A 262 -22.77 2.11 5.87
N ALA A 263 -23.11 0.88 5.47
CA ALA A 263 -22.18 -0.25 5.40
C ALA A 263 -22.72 -1.29 4.42
N GLY A 264 -21.84 -2.13 3.90
CA GLY A 264 -22.11 -3.19 2.93
C GLY A 264 -21.74 -4.55 3.50
N LEU A 265 -21.86 -5.59 2.68
CA LEU A 265 -21.47 -6.95 3.03
C LEU A 265 -20.29 -7.39 2.18
N LEU A 266 -19.28 -7.96 2.82
CA LEU A 266 -18.13 -8.55 2.15
C LEU A 266 -18.49 -9.94 1.61
N SER A 267 -18.07 -10.21 0.39
CA SER A 267 -18.15 -11.50 -0.27
C SER A 267 -17.23 -12.50 0.43
N PRO A 268 -17.78 -13.59 0.99
CA PRO A 268 -16.97 -14.63 1.63
C PRO A 268 -16.10 -15.42 0.63
N LYS A 269 -16.30 -15.22 -0.69
CA LYS A 269 -15.48 -15.86 -1.73
C LYS A 269 -14.31 -14.99 -2.17
N TRP A 270 -14.52 -13.67 -2.25
CA TRP A 270 -13.63 -12.78 -2.99
C TRP A 270 -12.91 -11.77 -2.11
N GLU A 271 -13.48 -11.45 -0.94
CA GLU A 271 -13.11 -10.32 -0.10
C GLU A 271 -12.67 -10.77 1.30
N GLU A 272 -12.19 -12.02 1.44
CA GLU A 272 -11.65 -12.54 2.71
C GLU A 272 -10.52 -11.65 3.28
N PRO A 273 -9.57 -11.11 2.50
CA PRO A 273 -8.53 -10.22 3.03
C PRO A 273 -9.08 -8.90 3.57
N LEU A 274 -10.21 -8.42 3.04
CA LEU A 274 -10.91 -7.24 3.58
C LEU A 274 -11.51 -7.51 4.95
N VAL A 275 -11.94 -8.74 5.24
CA VAL A 275 -12.39 -9.11 6.58
C VAL A 275 -11.27 -8.93 7.58
N VAL A 276 -10.08 -9.49 7.27
CA VAL A 276 -8.88 -9.38 8.12
C VAL A 276 -8.47 -7.93 8.29
N PHE A 277 -8.38 -7.16 7.19
CA PHE A 277 -8.02 -5.75 7.23
C PHE A 277 -9.01 -4.92 8.06
N HIS A 278 -10.32 -5.08 7.86
CA HIS A 278 -11.34 -4.33 8.62
C HIS A 278 -11.35 -4.72 10.10
N GLU A 279 -11.06 -5.98 10.44
CA GLU A 279 -10.87 -6.40 11.82
C GLU A 279 -9.64 -5.75 12.46
N MET A 280 -8.50 -5.69 11.77
CA MET A 280 -7.32 -4.96 12.24
C MET A 280 -7.64 -3.49 12.53
N ILE A 281 -8.35 -2.80 11.62
CA ILE A 281 -8.73 -1.40 11.82
C ILE A 281 -9.66 -1.24 13.02
N ARG A 282 -10.67 -2.12 13.17
CA ARG A 282 -11.58 -2.08 14.33
C ARG A 282 -10.87 -2.34 15.65
N ASP A 283 -9.93 -3.29 15.68
CA ASP A 283 -9.16 -3.61 16.88
C ASP A 283 -8.24 -2.46 17.29
N LEU A 284 -7.54 -1.85 16.33
CA LEU A 284 -6.73 -0.64 16.55
C LEU A 284 -7.60 0.51 17.09
N ALA A 285 -8.76 0.74 16.50
CA ALA A 285 -9.69 1.78 16.95
C ALA A 285 -10.29 1.52 18.32
N LYS A 286 -10.49 0.26 18.68
CA LYS A 286 -10.95 -0.13 20.01
C LYS A 286 -9.89 0.14 21.08
N VAL A 287 -8.62 -0.17 20.78
CA VAL A 287 -7.50 0.08 21.70
C VAL A 287 -7.26 1.58 21.89
N ASN A 288 -7.45 2.37 20.83
CA ASN A 288 -7.17 3.82 20.82
C ASN A 288 -8.45 4.69 20.95
N GLU A 289 -9.61 4.08 21.21
CA GLU A 289 -10.89 4.72 21.47
C GLU A 289 -11.37 5.74 20.40
N TYR A 290 -11.19 5.46 19.11
CA TYR A 290 -11.52 6.41 18.02
C TYR A 290 -12.61 5.96 17.03
N ALA A 291 -13.31 4.85 17.30
CA ALA A 291 -14.39 4.40 16.42
C ALA A 291 -15.43 5.53 16.19
N PRO A 292 -15.85 5.81 14.95
CA PRO A 292 -16.78 6.90 14.66
C PRO A 292 -18.12 6.69 15.36
N THR A 293 -18.77 7.78 15.78
CA THR A 293 -20.02 7.70 16.54
C THR A 293 -21.15 7.12 15.69
N GLY A 294 -21.89 6.14 16.22
CA GLY A 294 -23.09 5.60 15.58
C GLY A 294 -22.86 4.35 14.71
N THR A 295 -21.71 3.70 14.86
CA THR A 295 -21.41 2.37 14.29
C THR A 295 -21.93 1.23 15.14
#